data_AF-A0A938DZ27-F1
#
_entry.id   AF-A0A938DZ27-F1
#
_cell.length_a   1.000
_cell.length_b   1.000
_cell.length_c   1.000
_cell.angle_alpha   90.00
_cell.angle_beta   90.00
_cell.angle_gamma   90.00
#
_symmetry.space_group_name_H-M   'P 1'
#
loop_
_entity.id
_entity.type
_entity.pdbx_description
1 polymer ?
#
loop_
_entity_poly.entity_id
_entity_poly.type
_entity_poly.pdbx_seq_one_letter_code
_entity_poly.pdbx_strand_id
1 'polypeptide(L)'
;MRRPLIPMAACGALAAAAVLGWFASPAAAHAIIDLDGVSAVAGTTSQMTLEVQHGCLPAEATLRVDAFVGRPWRGVEPGAVPGWQTTVERLPQGGWHIAWTNLGPPIPFGTAIFFPIEVAWPSKAGTYAMRVTQQCTNGASYDWNQQYFPATADSPSPPLTPRPEVKVVSRAEASTANAQPARPVHMNTHSH
;
A
#
# COMPACT_ATOMS: atom_id res chain seq x y z
N MET A 1 13.48 -61.72 -57.30
CA MET A 1 12.65 -60.59 -56.82
C MET A 1 13.53 -59.71 -55.93
N ARG A 2 13.78 -58.46 -56.33
CA ARG A 2 14.66 -57.52 -55.61
C ARG A 2 13.82 -56.75 -54.58
N ARG A 3 14.20 -56.77 -53.30
CA ARG A 3 13.67 -55.89 -52.25
C ARG A 3 14.69 -54.79 -51.95
N PRO A 4 14.30 -53.50 -51.93
CA PRO A 4 15.21 -52.40 -51.65
C PRO A 4 15.39 -52.16 -50.15
N LEU A 5 16.57 -51.65 -49.81
CA LEU A 5 17.01 -51.16 -48.51
C LEU A 5 16.26 -49.87 -48.11
N ILE A 6 15.85 -49.76 -46.84
CA ILE A 6 15.39 -48.51 -46.23
C ILE A 6 16.48 -48.05 -45.25
N PRO A 7 17.14 -46.90 -45.49
CA PRO A 7 18.02 -46.29 -44.50
C PRO A 7 17.18 -45.50 -43.48
N MET A 8 17.27 -45.88 -42.21
CA MET A 8 16.74 -45.06 -41.10
C MET A 8 17.66 -43.86 -40.90
N ALA A 9 17.23 -42.69 -41.37
CA ALA A 9 17.82 -41.41 -41.00
C ALA A 9 17.31 -41.02 -39.60
N ALA A 10 18.20 -41.06 -38.61
CA ALA A 10 17.94 -40.56 -37.27
C ALA A 10 18.11 -39.04 -37.22
N CYS A 11 16.99 -38.30 -37.28
CA CYS A 11 16.96 -36.88 -36.94
C CYS A 11 16.93 -36.72 -35.41
N GLY A 12 18.10 -36.45 -34.81
CA GLY A 12 18.19 -36.00 -33.42
C GLY A 12 17.77 -34.54 -33.29
N ALA A 13 16.57 -34.29 -32.78
CA ALA A 13 16.14 -32.96 -32.36
C ALA A 13 16.51 -32.77 -30.87
N LEU A 14 17.55 -31.98 -30.60
CA LEU A 14 17.83 -31.46 -29.26
C LEU A 14 16.77 -30.40 -28.92
N ALA A 15 15.79 -30.76 -28.12
CA ALA A 15 14.86 -29.81 -27.50
C ALA A 15 15.54 -29.18 -26.27
N ALA A 16 16.11 -27.98 -26.44
CA ALA A 16 16.55 -27.16 -25.32
C ALA A 16 15.32 -26.56 -24.62
N ALA A 17 14.85 -27.23 -23.57
CA ALA A 17 13.82 -26.70 -22.68
C ALA A 17 14.42 -25.57 -21.83
N ALA A 18 14.28 -24.33 -22.31
CA ALA A 18 14.57 -23.14 -21.52
C ALA A 18 13.52 -23.03 -20.39
N VAL A 19 13.89 -23.49 -19.20
CA VAL A 19 13.13 -23.20 -17.97
C VAL A 19 13.35 -21.73 -17.64
N LEU A 20 12.51 -20.87 -18.21
CA LEU A 20 12.35 -19.50 -17.73
C LEU A 20 11.68 -19.58 -16.35
N GLY A 21 12.51 -19.68 -15.32
CA GLY A 21 12.08 -19.54 -13.94
C GLY A 21 11.46 -18.16 -13.77
N TRP A 22 10.13 -18.11 -13.68
CA TRP A 22 9.39 -16.94 -13.23
C TRP A 22 9.78 -16.69 -11.77
N PHE A 23 10.76 -15.83 -11.54
CA PHE A 23 10.95 -15.23 -10.23
C PHE A 23 9.79 -14.27 -10.01
N ALA A 24 8.69 -14.78 -9.45
CA ALA A 24 7.65 -13.92 -8.89
C ALA A 24 8.33 -13.12 -7.77
N SER A 25 8.59 -11.83 -8.03
CA SER A 25 9.04 -10.92 -6.98
C SER A 25 8.05 -11.03 -5.83
N PRO A 26 8.50 -11.22 -4.57
CA PRO A 26 7.59 -11.15 -3.45
C PRO A 26 6.98 -9.75 -3.51
N ALA A 27 5.68 -9.68 -3.80
CA ALA A 27 4.95 -8.44 -3.67
C ALA A 27 5.14 -8.03 -2.21
N ALA A 28 5.76 -6.87 -2.00
CA ALA A 28 6.06 -6.41 -0.66
C ALA A 28 4.76 -5.92 0.00
N ALA A 29 4.56 -6.34 1.25
CA ALA A 29 3.37 -6.02 2.02
C ALA A 29 3.37 -4.54 2.41
N HIS A 30 2.48 -3.74 1.82
CA HIS A 30 2.41 -2.31 2.11
C HIS A 30 1.06 -1.90 2.69
N ALA A 31 1.14 -1.03 3.70
CA ALA A 31 0.07 -0.12 4.06
C ALA A 31 0.44 1.26 3.48
N ILE A 32 -0.49 1.92 2.81
CA ILE A 32 -0.25 3.15 2.05
C ILE A 32 -1.27 4.20 2.47
N ILE A 33 -0.81 5.43 2.72
CA ILE A 33 -1.70 6.58 2.85
C ILE A 33 -1.76 7.25 1.46
N ASP A 34 -2.93 7.22 0.85
CA ASP A 34 -3.25 7.99 -0.36
C ASP A 34 -4.04 9.24 0.02
N LEU A 35 -3.65 10.38 -0.56
CA LEU A 35 -4.33 11.66 -0.37
C LEU A 35 -5.13 12.11 -1.60
N ASP A 36 -5.23 11.26 -2.63
CA ASP A 36 -5.97 11.53 -3.88
C ASP A 36 -5.56 12.87 -4.53
N GLY A 37 -4.25 13.13 -4.56
CA GLY A 37 -3.67 14.35 -5.13
C GLY A 37 -3.88 15.63 -4.31
N VAL A 38 -4.58 15.59 -3.17
CA VAL A 38 -4.81 16.74 -2.31
C VAL A 38 -3.78 16.76 -1.17
N SER A 39 -3.05 17.85 -0.99
CA SER A 39 -2.08 17.94 0.12
C SER A 39 -2.78 17.93 1.49
N ALA A 40 -2.22 17.19 2.45
CA ALA A 40 -2.62 17.30 3.86
C ALA A 40 -2.12 18.65 4.42
N VAL A 41 -3.04 19.57 4.77
CA VAL A 41 -2.67 20.93 5.20
C VAL A 41 -2.82 21.10 6.71
N ALA A 42 -1.83 21.76 7.32
CA ALA A 42 -1.80 21.98 8.75
C ALA A 42 -3.08 22.67 9.28
N GLY A 43 -3.73 21.98 10.21
CA GLY A 43 -4.91 22.45 10.91
C GLY A 43 -6.20 22.45 10.09
N THR A 44 -6.23 21.85 8.91
CA THR A 44 -7.45 21.65 8.10
C THR A 44 -7.99 20.22 8.28
N THR A 45 -9.14 19.97 7.65
CA THR A 45 -9.69 18.62 7.49
C THR A 45 -9.65 18.26 6.01
N SER A 46 -9.28 17.03 5.67
CA SER A 46 -9.44 16.49 4.32
C SER A 46 -9.60 14.97 4.35
N GLN A 47 -9.98 14.39 3.21
CA GLN A 47 -10.01 12.94 3.03
C GLN A 47 -8.60 12.38 2.83
N MET A 48 -8.44 11.13 3.22
CA MET A 48 -7.38 10.23 2.79
C MET A 48 -7.92 8.80 2.67
N THR A 49 -7.18 7.91 2.03
CA THR A 49 -7.44 6.48 2.02
C THR A 49 -6.25 5.75 2.61
N LEU A 50 -6.51 4.85 3.56
CA LEU A 50 -5.56 3.82 3.95
C LEU A 50 -5.77 2.61 3.04
N GLU A 51 -4.81 2.32 2.17
CA GLU A 51 -4.78 1.10 1.37
C GLU A 51 -3.90 0.05 2.05
N VAL A 52 -4.38 -1.20 2.09
CA VAL A 52 -3.63 -2.36 2.59
C VAL A 52 -3.58 -3.40 1.48
N GLN A 53 -2.42 -3.57 0.84
CA GLN A 53 -2.27 -4.38 -0.38
C GLN A 53 -2.23 -5.90 -0.12
N HIS A 54 -1.51 -6.34 0.93
CA HIS A 54 -1.52 -7.69 1.51
C HIS A 54 -0.46 -7.78 2.64
N GLY A 55 -0.81 -8.10 3.89
CA GLY A 55 0.17 -8.40 4.95
C GLY A 55 0.25 -9.88 5.29
N CYS A 56 -0.88 -10.57 5.19
CA CYS A 56 -0.98 -12.01 5.36
C CYS A 56 -0.11 -12.78 4.36
N LEU A 57 0.31 -14.00 4.70
CA LEU A 57 1.00 -14.90 3.76
C LEU A 57 0.02 -15.47 2.71
N PRO A 58 0.51 -16.06 1.60
CA PRO A 58 -0.34 -16.60 0.52
C PRO A 58 -1.44 -17.59 0.91
N ALA A 59 -1.34 -18.24 2.07
CA ALA A 59 -2.33 -19.19 2.60
C ALA A 59 -3.23 -18.58 3.69
N GLU A 60 -3.15 -17.27 3.89
CA GLU A 60 -3.83 -16.55 4.96
C GLU A 60 -4.70 -15.45 4.38
N ALA A 61 -5.84 -15.23 5.03
CA ALA A 61 -6.79 -14.19 4.65
C ALA A 61 -6.90 -13.13 5.75
N THR A 62 -7.18 -11.89 5.35
CA THR A 62 -7.33 -10.78 6.28
C THR A 62 -8.69 -10.82 6.97
N LEU A 63 -8.68 -10.66 8.29
CA LEU A 63 -9.86 -10.60 9.14
C LEU A 63 -10.07 -9.23 9.78
N ARG A 64 -8.98 -8.55 10.14
CA ARG A 64 -9.04 -7.27 10.84
C ARG A 64 -7.85 -6.41 10.49
N VAL A 65 -8.08 -5.11 10.42
CA VAL A 65 -7.05 -4.09 10.30
C VAL A 65 -7.22 -3.10 11.44
N ASP A 66 -6.12 -2.77 12.10
CA ASP A 66 -6.05 -1.78 13.16
C ASP A 66 -5.09 -0.67 12.73
N ALA A 67 -5.50 0.59 12.82
CA ALA A 67 -4.64 1.75 12.61
C ALA A 67 -4.53 2.56 13.90
N PHE A 68 -3.32 3.04 14.17
CA PHE A 68 -3.00 3.84 15.34
C PHE A 68 -2.30 5.12 14.91
N VAL A 69 -2.80 6.25 15.40
CA VAL A 69 -2.19 7.56 15.19
C VAL A 69 -1.97 8.26 16.52
N GLY A 70 -0.87 8.99 16.63
CA GLY A 70 -0.48 9.67 17.85
C GLY A 70 -1.28 10.94 18.13
N ARG A 71 -1.10 11.50 19.34
CA ARG A 71 -1.74 12.74 19.83
C ARG A 71 -1.77 13.92 18.84
N PRO A 72 -0.78 14.17 17.96
CA PRO A 72 -0.85 15.29 17.03
C PRO A 72 -2.02 15.24 16.05
N TRP A 73 -2.55 14.05 15.75
CA TRP A 73 -3.72 13.89 14.89
C TRP A 73 -4.97 14.38 15.64
N ARG A 74 -5.58 15.45 15.14
CA ARG A 74 -6.66 16.13 15.86
C ARG A 74 -7.95 15.32 15.85
N GLY A 75 -8.26 14.69 14.72
CA GLY A 75 -9.48 13.92 14.47
C GLY A 75 -9.30 12.88 13.38
N VAL A 76 -9.98 11.75 13.53
CA VAL A 76 -10.13 10.71 12.50
C VAL A 76 -11.58 10.26 12.49
N GLU A 77 -12.17 10.19 11.31
CA GLU A 77 -13.53 9.72 11.08
C GLU A 77 -13.50 8.77 9.88
N PRO A 78 -13.42 7.44 10.12
CA PRO A 78 -13.44 6.45 9.06
C PRO A 78 -14.78 6.45 8.33
N GLY A 79 -14.73 6.39 7.01
CA GLY A 79 -15.91 6.14 6.19
C GLY A 79 -16.37 4.69 6.26
N ALA A 80 -17.62 4.46 5.85
CA ALA A 80 -18.18 3.12 5.78
C ALA A 80 -17.49 2.28 4.71
N VAL A 81 -17.16 1.03 5.04
CA VAL A 81 -16.62 0.04 4.09
C VAL A 81 -17.58 -1.15 4.05
N PRO A 82 -18.19 -1.48 2.88
CA PRO A 82 -19.15 -2.57 2.78
C PRO A 82 -18.58 -3.90 3.30
N GLY A 83 -19.32 -4.57 4.19
CA GLY A 83 -18.89 -5.83 4.79
C GLY A 83 -17.92 -5.69 5.96
N TRP A 84 -17.59 -4.47 6.41
CA TRP A 84 -16.73 -4.23 7.55
C TRP A 84 -17.45 -3.47 8.67
N GLN A 85 -17.23 -3.92 9.90
CA GLN A 85 -17.55 -3.14 11.10
C GLN A 85 -16.38 -2.23 11.43
N THR A 86 -16.66 -0.97 11.75
CA THR A 86 -15.62 -0.01 12.14
C THR A 86 -15.84 0.49 13.56
N THR A 87 -14.77 0.56 14.35
CA THR A 87 -14.75 1.23 15.65
C THR A 87 -13.64 2.27 15.69
N VAL A 88 -13.85 3.34 16.44
CA VAL A 88 -12.88 4.42 16.65
C VAL A 88 -12.86 4.78 18.12
N GLU A 89 -11.67 4.75 18.71
CA GLU A 89 -11.48 4.99 20.13
C GLU A 89 -10.32 5.97 20.37
N ARG A 90 -10.46 6.78 21.42
CA ARG A 90 -9.36 7.62 21.91
C ARG A 90 -8.38 6.75 22.71
N LEU A 91 -7.10 6.84 22.38
CA LEU A 91 -6.04 6.19 23.16
C LEU A 91 -5.81 6.93 24.49
N PRO A 92 -5.47 6.23 25.59
CA PRO A 92 -5.26 6.86 26.91
C PRO A 92 -4.16 7.95 26.90
N GLN A 93 -3.08 7.70 26.18
CA GLN A 93 -1.96 8.63 25.95
C GLN A 93 -2.24 9.73 24.92
N GLY A 94 -3.48 9.79 24.41
CA GLY A 94 -3.90 10.65 23.31
C GLY A 94 -3.63 10.03 21.94
N GLY A 95 -4.31 10.55 20.92
CA GLY A 95 -4.35 9.98 19.58
C GLY A 95 -5.62 9.16 19.35
N TRP A 96 -5.57 8.23 18.41
CA TRP A 96 -6.71 7.43 17.98
C TRP A 96 -6.30 6.00 17.64
N HIS A 97 -7.20 5.07 17.95
CA HIS A 97 -7.21 3.71 17.45
C HIS A 97 -8.44 3.54 16.57
N ILE A 98 -8.24 3.05 15.36
CA ILE A 98 -9.30 2.72 14.41
C ILE A 98 -9.19 1.21 14.16
N ALA A 99 -10.31 0.50 14.27
CA ALA A 99 -10.35 -0.92 13.94
C ALA A 99 -11.43 -1.19 12.90
N TRP A 100 -11.06 -1.90 11.84
CA TRP A 100 -11.97 -2.45 10.84
C TRP A 100 -11.97 -3.97 10.99
N THR A 101 -13.13 -4.54 11.29
CA THR A 101 -13.34 -6.00 11.40
C THR A 101 -14.20 -6.47 10.24
N ASN A 102 -13.70 -7.43 9.47
CA ASN A 102 -14.44 -8.01 8.36
C ASN A 102 -15.59 -8.85 8.90
N LEU A 103 -16.82 -8.55 8.48
CA LEU A 103 -18.03 -9.29 8.79
C LEU A 103 -18.42 -10.29 7.69
N GLY A 104 -17.78 -10.19 6.53
CA GLY A 104 -17.99 -11.07 5.38
C GLY A 104 -16.99 -12.23 5.32
N PRO A 105 -16.91 -12.92 4.17
CA PRO A 105 -15.87 -13.90 3.91
C PRO A 105 -14.47 -13.29 4.08
N PRO A 106 -13.47 -14.04 4.59
CA PRO A 106 -12.10 -13.55 4.73
C PRO A 106 -11.55 -13.01 3.40
N ILE A 107 -10.81 -11.89 3.46
CA ILE A 107 -10.24 -11.29 2.24
C ILE A 107 -9.00 -12.07 1.80
N PRO A 108 -8.98 -12.66 0.58
CA PRO A 108 -7.85 -13.47 0.12
C PRO A 108 -6.54 -12.69 0.05
N PHE A 109 -5.42 -13.42 0.15
CA PHE A 109 -4.10 -12.88 -0.14
C PHE A 109 -4.05 -12.16 -1.49
N GLY A 110 -3.29 -11.07 -1.56
CA GLY A 110 -3.09 -10.27 -2.77
C GLY A 110 -4.29 -9.38 -3.13
N THR A 111 -5.36 -9.35 -2.33
CA THR A 111 -6.49 -8.44 -2.53
C THR A 111 -6.30 -7.18 -1.69
N ALA A 112 -6.13 -6.04 -2.36
CA ALA A 112 -6.03 -4.75 -1.69
C ALA A 112 -7.38 -4.36 -1.04
N ILE A 113 -7.30 -3.75 0.15
CA ILE A 113 -8.45 -3.23 0.89
C ILE A 113 -8.25 -1.73 1.10
N PHE A 114 -9.31 -0.96 0.91
CA PHE A 114 -9.27 0.50 0.96
C PHE A 114 -10.18 1.00 2.08
N PHE A 115 -9.62 1.77 3.00
CA PHE A 115 -10.33 2.37 4.13
C PHE A 115 -10.32 3.90 4.00
N PRO A 116 -11.42 4.53 3.56
CA PRO A 116 -11.52 5.98 3.51
C PRO A 116 -11.56 6.55 4.93
N ILE A 117 -10.89 7.68 5.16
CA ILE A 117 -10.82 8.35 6.46
C ILE A 117 -10.84 9.86 6.25
N GLU A 118 -11.79 10.54 6.87
CA GLU A 118 -11.72 11.99 7.04
C GLU A 118 -10.79 12.31 8.21
N VAL A 119 -9.79 13.15 7.97
CA VAL A 119 -8.75 13.46 8.95
C VAL A 119 -8.72 14.94 9.23
N ALA A 120 -8.86 15.30 10.52
CA ALA A 120 -8.47 16.62 11.00
C ALA A 120 -6.97 16.62 11.30
N TRP A 121 -6.20 17.22 10.39
CA TRP A 121 -4.75 17.16 10.38
C TRP A 121 -4.10 17.91 11.55
N PRO A 122 -2.90 17.51 11.99
CA PRO A 122 -2.10 18.25 12.95
C PRO A 122 -2.02 19.75 12.66
N SER A 123 -1.99 20.56 13.71
CA SER A 123 -1.91 22.03 13.57
C SER A 123 -0.54 22.53 13.11
N LYS A 124 0.48 21.66 13.13
CA LYS A 124 1.84 21.98 12.70
C LYS A 124 2.17 21.19 11.44
N ALA A 125 2.93 21.81 10.54
CA ALA A 125 3.52 21.10 9.41
C ALA A 125 4.57 20.10 9.93
N GLY A 126 4.73 18.98 9.22
CA GLY A 126 5.63 17.91 9.64
C GLY A 126 5.32 16.60 8.94
N THR A 127 6.16 15.60 9.18
CA THR A 127 5.89 14.21 8.79
C THR A 127 5.23 13.50 9.96
N TYR A 128 4.11 12.85 9.70
CA TYR A 128 3.33 12.14 10.71
C TYR A 128 3.17 10.70 10.29
N ALA A 129 3.35 9.78 11.24
CA ALA A 129 3.24 8.36 10.99
C ALA A 129 1.91 7.80 11.48
N MET A 130 1.47 6.73 10.83
CA MET A 130 0.41 5.83 11.26
C MET A 130 1.01 4.44 11.44
N ARG A 131 0.78 3.79 12.58
CA ARG A 131 1.08 2.36 12.73
C ARG A 131 -0.13 1.58 12.26
N VAL A 132 0.07 0.55 11.44
CA VAL A 132 -1.00 -0.33 10.98
C VAL A 132 -0.69 -1.75 11.40
N THR A 133 -1.70 -2.49 11.85
CA THR A 133 -1.61 -3.90 12.18
C THR A 133 -2.70 -4.65 11.42
N GLN A 134 -2.39 -5.83 10.88
CA GLN A 134 -3.36 -6.68 10.18
C GLN A 134 -3.38 -8.04 10.85
N GLN A 135 -4.58 -8.53 11.17
CA GLN A 135 -4.79 -9.87 11.70
C GLN A 135 -5.31 -10.79 10.60
N CYS A 136 -4.76 -12.01 10.59
CA CYS A 136 -5.02 -13.03 9.57
C CYS A 136 -5.70 -14.28 10.16
N THR A 137 -6.30 -15.11 9.32
CA THR A 137 -7.11 -16.30 9.70
C THR A 137 -6.42 -17.30 10.64
N ASN A 138 -5.09 -17.39 10.62
CA ASN A 138 -4.32 -18.33 11.45
C ASN A 138 -3.87 -17.73 12.80
N GLY A 139 -4.41 -16.57 13.17
CA GLY A 139 -3.96 -15.80 14.35
C GLY A 139 -2.65 -15.05 14.13
N ALA A 140 -2.06 -15.14 12.93
CA ALA A 140 -0.90 -14.33 12.55
C ALA A 140 -1.26 -12.84 12.53
N SER A 141 -0.28 -12.00 12.85
CA SER A 141 -0.41 -10.55 12.87
C SER A 141 0.82 -9.90 12.26
N TYR A 142 0.59 -8.92 11.39
CA TYR A 142 1.64 -8.18 10.68
C TYR A 142 1.57 -6.71 11.08
N ASP A 143 2.72 -6.12 11.45
CA ASP A 143 2.83 -4.73 11.90
C ASP A 143 3.64 -3.89 10.90
N TRP A 144 3.00 -2.87 10.34
CA TRP A 144 3.61 -1.83 9.51
C TRP A 144 4.03 -0.68 10.39
N ASN A 145 5.23 -0.84 10.95
CA ASN A 145 5.81 0.11 11.91
C ASN A 145 7.31 0.35 11.66
N GLN A 146 7.88 -0.26 10.62
CA GLN A 146 9.30 -0.11 10.32
C GLN A 146 9.53 1.22 9.59
N GLN A 147 10.37 2.07 10.14
CA GLN A 147 10.73 3.32 9.46
C GLN A 147 11.54 3.03 8.20
N TYR A 148 11.31 3.81 7.15
CA TYR A 148 12.10 3.73 5.93
C TYR A 148 13.54 4.21 6.15
N PHE A 149 14.50 3.42 5.71
CA PHE A 149 15.92 3.78 5.66
C PHE A 149 16.54 3.31 4.34
N PRO A 150 17.60 3.97 3.84
CA PRO A 150 18.42 3.43 2.74
C PRO A 150 18.99 2.04 3.09
N ALA A 151 19.25 1.21 2.07
CA ALA A 151 19.83 -0.11 2.28
C ALA A 151 21.24 0.01 2.88
N THR A 152 21.57 -0.88 3.81
CA THR A 152 22.92 -1.09 4.33
C THR A 152 23.35 -2.52 4.01
N ALA A 153 24.62 -2.86 4.30
CA ALA A 153 25.10 -4.23 4.14
C ALA A 153 24.26 -5.25 4.94
N ASP A 154 23.66 -4.81 6.05
CA ASP A 154 22.94 -5.66 7.00
C ASP A 154 21.42 -5.45 6.95
N SER A 155 20.91 -4.55 6.10
CA SER A 155 19.49 -4.19 6.08
C SER A 155 19.00 -3.83 4.68
N PRO A 156 18.00 -4.55 4.12
CA PRO A 156 17.44 -4.20 2.82
C PRO A 156 16.56 -2.94 2.88
N SER A 157 16.37 -2.30 1.73
CA SER A 157 15.44 -1.17 1.56
C SER A 157 14.55 -1.37 0.33
N PRO A 158 13.25 -1.04 0.40
CA PRO A 158 12.52 -0.64 1.61
C PRO A 158 12.42 -1.78 2.64
N PRO A 159 12.13 -1.48 3.92
CA PRO A 159 11.74 -2.52 4.87
C PRO A 159 10.51 -3.30 4.37
N LEU A 160 10.33 -4.54 4.85
CA LEU A 160 9.22 -5.40 4.39
C LEU A 160 7.84 -4.88 4.80
N THR A 161 7.75 -4.25 5.98
CA THR A 161 6.51 -3.66 6.51
C THR A 161 6.73 -2.18 6.85
N PRO A 162 6.94 -1.34 5.82
CA PRO A 162 7.21 0.07 6.02
C PRO A 162 6.03 0.73 6.70
N ARG A 163 6.31 1.59 7.68
CA ARG A 163 5.32 2.40 8.37
C ARG A 163 4.76 3.46 7.41
N PRO A 164 3.43 3.56 7.24
CA PRO A 164 2.84 4.65 6.48
C PRO A 164 3.14 6.01 7.12
N GLU A 165 3.59 6.96 6.30
CA GLU A 165 3.87 8.33 6.72
C GLU A 165 3.21 9.32 5.77
N VAL A 166 2.76 10.44 6.31
CA VAL A 166 2.11 11.52 5.57
C VAL A 166 2.81 12.84 5.87
N LYS A 167 3.08 13.61 4.82
CA LYS A 167 3.60 14.98 4.94
C LYS A 167 2.43 15.95 5.08
N VAL A 168 2.31 16.55 6.26
CA VAL A 168 1.41 17.69 6.48
C VAL A 168 2.18 18.96 6.15
N VAL A 169 1.72 19.69 5.14
CA VAL A 169 2.33 20.96 4.70
C VAL A 169 1.74 22.15 5.47
N SER A 170 2.48 23.24 5.53
CA SER A 170 1.97 24.49 6.07
C SER A 170 0.90 25.10 5.14
N ARG A 171 0.04 25.96 5.70
CA ARG A 171 -0.92 26.72 4.88
C ARG A 171 -0.24 27.61 3.85
N ALA A 172 0.93 28.17 4.18
CA ALA A 172 1.69 29.00 3.26
C ALA A 172 2.16 28.20 2.03
N GLU A 173 2.76 27.02 2.24
CA GLU A 173 3.18 26.11 1.17
C GLU A 173 2.00 25.68 0.28
N ALA A 174 0.86 25.35 0.88
CA ALA A 174 -0.35 24.97 0.14
C ALA A 174 -0.89 26.11 -0.74
N SER A 175 -0.90 27.35 -0.23
CA SER A 175 -1.34 28.52 -1.00
C SER A 175 -0.43 28.82 -2.19
N THR A 176 0.89 28.62 -2.06
CA THR A 176 1.83 28.83 -3.17
C THR A 176 1.67 27.78 -4.27
N ALA A 177 1.39 26.53 -3.92
CA ALA A 177 1.14 25.46 -4.90
C ALA A 177 -0.08 25.75 -5.79
N ASN A 178 -1.15 26.30 -5.20
CA ASN A 178 -2.37 26.67 -5.94
C ASN A 178 -2.24 28.00 -6.71
N ALA A 179 -1.30 28.86 -6.32
CA ALA A 179 -1.06 30.14 -7.00
C ALA A 179 -0.19 30.01 -8.26
N GLN A 180 0.44 28.86 -8.48
CA GLN A 180 1.25 28.64 -9.68
C GLN A 180 0.31 28.49 -10.88
N PRO A 181 0.35 29.40 -11.88
CA PRO A 181 -0.53 29.31 -13.03
C PRO A 181 -0.32 27.96 -13.71
N ALA A 182 -1.43 27.33 -14.14
CA ALA A 182 -1.39 26.09 -14.90
C ALA A 182 -0.32 26.21 -15.97
N ARG A 183 0.71 25.35 -15.92
CA ARG A 183 1.78 25.35 -16.93
C ARG A 183 1.11 25.32 -18.30
N PRO A 184 1.43 26.24 -19.22
CA PRO A 184 0.89 26.19 -20.57
C PRO A 184 1.20 24.80 -21.13
N VAL A 185 0.14 24.07 -21.50
CA VAL A 185 0.26 22.78 -22.17
C VAL A 185 1.04 23.05 -23.44
N HIS A 186 2.31 22.62 -23.48
CA HIS A 186 3.11 22.67 -24.69
C HIS A 186 2.43 21.73 -25.69
N MET A 187 1.60 22.29 -26.58
CA MET A 187 1.11 21.59 -27.75
C MET A 187 2.34 21.27 -28.61
N ASN A 188 2.76 20.00 -28.57
CA ASN A 188 3.70 19.47 -29.55
C ASN A 188 2.96 19.39 -30.89
N THR A 189 3.08 20.45 -31.69
CA THR A 189 2.74 20.40 -33.11
C THR A 189 3.84 19.65 -33.85
N HIS A 190 3.78 18.32 -33.84
CA HIS A 190 4.46 17.53 -34.86
C HIS A 190 3.65 17.62 -36.15
N SER A 191 4.06 18.55 -37.01
CA SER A 191 3.65 18.54 -38.42
C SER A 191 4.63 17.62 -39.16
N HIS A 192 4.09 16.58 -39.78
CA HIS A 192 4.76 15.79 -40.81
C HIS A 192 4.68 16.50 -42.16
#